data_AF-A0A6G4WKW7-F1
#
_entry.id   AF-A0A6G4WKW7-F1
#
_cell.length_a   1.000
_cell.length_b   1.000
_cell.length_c   1.000
_cell.angle_alpha   90.00
_cell.angle_beta   90.00
_cell.angle_gamma   90.00
#
_symmetry.space_group_name_H-M   'P 1'
#
loop_
_entity.id
_entity.type
_entity.pdbx_description
1 polymer ?
#
loop_
_entity_poly.entity_id
_entity_poly.type
_entity_poly.pdbx_seq_one_letter_code
_entity_poly.pdbx_strand_id
1 'polypeptide(L)'
;MTLFVLDGTDAIPWRELAGPLVTAEDSLARLDERLARSPVHEGFVARTHFYDAAAALWLEGELVDVEDLVLHDTHMDIRTPSHELTRAHAVLRARRLIVANRPDWALSPNGLRQLRGRGAGTQDASSPEIHATAAEGAGDEEADESANDDLNDGLGAEFAAIDALLDRTRKVLDGLAAAPVSPPQQVPMGEKNPLVYDPDWDEEERLSDWRAVLNRTTGQPPVLSAALLWDAWETKEPLQHLPWLGQLLVGAMLRQARKTSAHLVCLNTGLRAIPRERRRARDRTARLIGFLEGVTEAAVAGLKEHDRLMLAREQMGRRLRGRRGHSKLPQLVELVLSRPLVSSAMIEKDLKVTTRGALNLVAELGLREITGRGRYRAWGILG
;
A
#
# COMPACT_ATOMS: atom_id res chain seq x y z
N MET A 1 17.16 32.89 -20.14
CA MET A 1 18.22 31.97 -19.69
C MET A 1 18.81 32.54 -18.41
N THR A 2 18.04 32.44 -17.33
CA THR A 2 18.39 33.02 -16.02
C THR A 2 19.18 31.97 -15.27
N LEU A 3 20.50 32.14 -15.22
CA LEU A 3 21.39 31.32 -14.41
C LEU A 3 20.99 31.49 -12.94
N PHE A 4 20.53 30.40 -12.34
CA PHE A 4 20.19 30.30 -10.92
C PHE A 4 21.42 30.61 -10.08
N VAL A 5 21.44 31.79 -9.44
CA VAL A 5 22.26 32.00 -8.25
C VAL A 5 21.42 31.50 -7.07
N LEU A 6 21.61 30.24 -6.73
CA LEU A 6 21.30 29.75 -5.39
C LEU A 6 22.52 30.12 -4.54
N ASP A 7 22.30 30.77 -3.39
CA ASP A 7 23.35 31.08 -2.42
C ASP A 7 24.26 29.87 -2.16
N GLY A 8 25.52 30.11 -1.79
CA GLY A 8 26.61 29.10 -1.85
C GLY A 8 26.40 27.78 -1.08
N THR A 9 25.38 27.67 -0.22
CA THR A 9 24.96 26.42 0.46
C THR A 9 23.87 25.63 -0.29
N ASP A 10 23.16 26.29 -1.21
CA ASP A 10 22.10 25.73 -2.06
C ASP A 10 22.52 25.56 -3.54
N ALA A 11 23.75 25.92 -3.89
CA ALA A 11 24.29 25.68 -5.22
C ALA A 11 24.36 24.17 -5.53
N ILE A 12 23.79 23.78 -6.68
CA ILE A 12 23.80 22.37 -7.12
C ILE A 12 25.23 21.99 -7.55
N PRO A 13 25.85 20.96 -6.94
CA PRO A 13 27.20 20.49 -7.28
C PRO A 13 27.18 19.69 -8.59
N TRP A 14 27.06 20.40 -9.72
CA TRP A 14 26.83 19.80 -11.04
C TRP A 14 27.95 18.88 -11.49
N ARG A 15 29.21 19.17 -11.15
CA ARG A 15 30.36 18.34 -11.57
C ARG A 15 30.25 16.94 -10.99
N GLU A 16 29.83 16.83 -9.74
CA GLU A 16 29.69 15.59 -9.00
C GLU A 16 28.37 14.88 -9.33
N LEU A 17 27.28 15.64 -9.52
CA LEU A 17 25.94 15.08 -9.73
C LEU A 17 25.63 14.69 -11.18
N ALA A 18 26.26 15.29 -12.19
CA ALA A 18 25.85 15.09 -13.59
C ALA A 18 25.85 13.61 -14.01
N GLY A 19 26.91 12.86 -13.68
CA GLY A 19 27.00 11.43 -14.03
C GLY A 19 25.94 10.55 -13.33
N PRO A 20 25.86 10.58 -11.98
CA PRO A 20 24.81 9.87 -11.24
C PRO A 20 23.39 10.27 -11.66
N LEU A 21 23.14 11.56 -11.93
CA LEU A 21 21.82 12.04 -12.34
C LEU A 21 21.42 11.46 -13.69
N VAL A 22 22.29 11.53 -14.71
CA VAL A 22 22.03 10.94 -16.03
C VAL A 22 21.77 9.44 -15.92
N THR A 23 22.56 8.74 -15.11
CA THR A 23 22.40 7.29 -14.90
C THR A 23 21.04 6.95 -14.27
N ALA A 24 20.61 7.71 -13.27
CA ALA A 24 19.32 7.54 -12.61
C ALA A 24 18.15 7.87 -13.53
N GLU A 25 18.24 8.98 -14.28
CA GLU A 25 17.25 9.38 -15.29
C GLU A 25 17.07 8.30 -16.36
N ASP A 26 18.16 7.79 -16.93
CA ASP A 26 18.13 6.76 -17.97
C ASP A 26 17.57 5.44 -17.43
N SER A 27 17.97 5.04 -16.22
CA SER A 27 17.53 3.78 -15.63
C SER A 27 16.02 3.77 -15.36
N LEU A 28 15.46 4.87 -14.84
CA LEU A 28 14.01 5.00 -14.67
C LEU A 28 13.27 4.99 -16.00
N ALA A 29 13.78 5.70 -17.02
CA ALA A 29 13.16 5.73 -18.34
C ALA A 29 13.11 4.33 -18.97
N ARG A 30 14.18 3.54 -18.85
CA ARG A 30 14.24 2.15 -19.35
C ARG A 30 13.22 1.25 -18.65
N LEU A 31 13.09 1.37 -17.32
CA LEU A 31 12.11 0.61 -16.57
C LEU A 31 10.68 1.01 -16.95
N ASP A 32 10.38 2.31 -17.01
CA ASP A 32 9.03 2.80 -17.32
C ASP A 32 8.56 2.37 -18.71
N GLU A 33 9.41 2.52 -19.73
CA GLU A 33 9.09 2.10 -21.10
C GLU A 33 8.90 0.58 -21.20
N ARG A 34 9.74 -0.21 -20.51
CA ARG A 34 9.60 -1.68 -20.50
C ARG A 34 8.28 -2.10 -19.85
N LEU A 35 7.91 -1.46 -18.75
CA LEU A 35 6.67 -1.76 -18.03
C LEU A 35 5.43 -1.31 -18.80
N ALA A 36 5.47 -0.16 -19.48
CA ALA A 36 4.31 0.40 -20.19
C ALA A 36 3.71 -0.53 -21.25
N ARG A 37 4.52 -1.45 -21.82
CA ARG A 37 4.09 -2.42 -22.84
C ARG A 37 4.09 -3.86 -22.36
N SER A 38 4.36 -4.09 -21.08
CA SER A 38 4.59 -5.43 -20.55
C SER A 38 3.28 -6.13 -20.19
N PRO A 39 3.10 -7.41 -20.57
CA PRO A 39 1.94 -8.19 -20.17
C PRO A 39 1.99 -8.62 -18.69
N VAL A 40 3.10 -8.39 -17.97
CA VAL A 40 3.20 -8.63 -16.52
C VAL A 40 3.13 -7.33 -15.71
N HIS A 41 2.77 -6.21 -16.36
CA HIS A 41 2.73 -4.87 -15.77
C HIS A 41 1.92 -4.82 -14.46
N GLU A 42 0.66 -5.25 -14.48
CA GLU A 42 -0.21 -5.19 -13.30
C GLU A 42 0.36 -6.04 -12.15
N GLY A 43 0.85 -7.23 -12.48
CA GLY A 43 1.47 -8.12 -11.50
C GLY A 43 2.75 -7.55 -10.91
N PHE A 44 3.58 -6.92 -11.73
CA PHE A 44 4.77 -6.19 -11.29
C PHE A 44 4.40 -5.07 -10.31
N VAL A 45 3.45 -4.21 -10.66
CA VAL A 45 3.02 -3.09 -9.80
C VAL A 45 2.48 -3.61 -8.47
N ALA A 46 1.58 -4.60 -8.51
CA ALA A 46 0.98 -5.17 -7.32
C ALA A 46 2.03 -5.76 -6.36
N ARG A 47 3.00 -6.52 -6.89
CA ARG A 47 4.06 -7.16 -6.09
C ARG A 47 5.05 -6.16 -5.52
N THR A 48 5.49 -5.20 -6.32
CA THR A 48 6.48 -4.22 -5.88
C THR A 48 5.97 -3.27 -4.81
N HIS A 49 4.65 -3.07 -4.69
CA HIS A 49 4.08 -2.36 -3.55
C HIS A 49 4.38 -3.03 -2.20
N PHE A 50 4.34 -4.36 -2.13
CA PHE A 50 4.69 -5.11 -0.91
C PHE A 50 6.19 -4.99 -0.59
N TYR A 51 7.05 -5.20 -1.59
CA TYR A 51 8.50 -5.13 -1.39
C TYR A 51 8.96 -3.73 -0.99
N ASP A 52 8.41 -2.68 -1.58
CA ASP A 52 8.75 -1.30 -1.23
C ASP A 52 8.21 -0.90 0.15
N ALA A 53 7.02 -1.40 0.53
CA ALA A 53 6.48 -1.19 1.88
C ALA A 53 7.35 -1.85 2.95
N ALA A 54 7.75 -3.11 2.76
CA ALA A 54 8.67 -3.79 3.68
C ALA A 54 10.05 -3.10 3.72
N ALA A 55 10.53 -2.58 2.58
CA ALA A 55 11.79 -1.84 2.52
C ALA A 55 11.72 -0.48 3.26
N ALA A 56 10.55 0.17 3.30
CA ALA A 56 10.37 1.40 4.08
C ALA A 56 10.64 1.16 5.57
N LEU A 57 10.10 0.07 6.12
CA LEU A 57 10.30 -0.30 7.52
C LEU A 57 11.75 -0.71 7.79
N TRP A 58 12.38 -1.42 6.85
CA TRP A 58 13.79 -1.76 6.93
C TRP A 58 14.69 -0.52 7.05
N LEU A 59 14.38 0.55 6.31
CA LEU A 59 15.14 1.81 6.36
C LEU A 59 15.01 2.52 7.72
N GLU A 60 13.93 2.27 8.45
CA GLU A 60 13.71 2.76 9.80
C GLU A 60 14.29 1.82 10.89
N GLY A 61 14.85 0.67 10.49
CA GLY A 61 15.43 -0.32 11.41
C GLY A 61 14.45 -1.39 11.89
N GLU A 62 13.24 -1.45 11.30
CA GLU A 62 12.23 -2.47 11.60
C GLU A 62 12.24 -3.57 10.53
N LEU A 63 12.01 -4.82 10.92
CA LEU A 63 11.96 -5.97 10.00
C LEU A 63 10.53 -6.46 9.86
N VAL A 64 10.06 -6.54 8.61
CA VAL A 64 8.75 -7.10 8.25
C VAL A 64 8.96 -8.09 7.12
N ASP A 65 8.55 -9.33 7.34
CA ASP A 65 8.52 -10.36 6.29
C ASP A 65 7.40 -10.03 5.29
N VAL A 66 7.71 -10.13 4.00
CA VAL A 66 6.76 -9.79 2.92
C VAL A 66 5.60 -10.78 2.95
N GLU A 67 5.85 -12.02 3.32
CA GLU A 67 4.84 -13.05 3.49
C GLU A 67 3.80 -12.62 4.53
N ASP A 68 4.23 -12.20 5.72
CA ASP A 68 3.32 -11.74 6.77
C ASP A 68 2.52 -10.51 6.32
N LEU A 69 3.14 -9.58 5.58
CA LEU A 69 2.43 -8.43 5.01
C LEU A 69 1.36 -8.84 3.99
N VAL A 70 1.62 -9.84 3.15
CA VAL A 70 0.64 -10.38 2.18
C VAL A 70 -0.51 -11.09 2.90
N LEU A 71 -0.22 -11.82 3.97
CA LEU A 71 -1.24 -12.47 4.80
C LEU A 71 -2.13 -11.46 5.49
N HIS A 72 -1.53 -10.42 6.08
CA HIS A 72 -2.24 -9.34 6.73
C HIS A 72 -3.16 -8.58 5.77
N ASP A 73 -2.65 -8.23 4.58
CA ASP A 73 -3.43 -7.54 3.55
C ASP A 73 -4.66 -8.33 3.09
N THR A 74 -4.60 -9.66 3.18
CA THR A 74 -5.71 -10.55 2.80
C THR A 74 -6.58 -11.00 3.98
N HIS A 75 -6.32 -10.47 5.18
CA HIS A 75 -7.00 -10.85 6.44
C HIS A 75 -6.85 -12.34 6.75
N MET A 76 -5.70 -12.91 6.40
CA MET A 76 -5.33 -14.31 6.63
C MET A 76 -4.22 -14.42 7.68
N ASP A 77 -4.19 -13.47 8.61
CA ASP A 77 -3.26 -13.47 9.73
C ASP A 77 -3.44 -14.71 10.59
N ILE A 78 -2.32 -15.34 10.94
CA ILE A 78 -2.30 -16.48 11.87
C ILE A 78 -2.15 -15.99 13.31
N ARG A 79 -1.65 -14.76 13.50
CA ARG A 79 -1.31 -14.15 14.78
C ARG A 79 -1.75 -12.70 14.80
N THR A 80 -1.99 -12.14 15.98
CA THR A 80 -2.23 -10.71 16.15
C THR A 80 -1.13 -9.91 15.47
N PRO A 81 -1.46 -8.92 14.62
CA PRO A 81 -0.46 -8.18 13.86
C PRO A 81 0.46 -7.40 14.80
N SER A 82 1.76 -7.40 14.49
CA SER A 82 2.72 -6.54 15.21
C SER A 82 2.52 -5.08 14.83
N HIS A 83 3.11 -4.18 15.62
CA HIS A 83 3.09 -2.76 15.31
C HIS A 83 3.78 -2.46 13.97
N GLU A 84 4.94 -3.08 13.73
CA GLU A 84 5.74 -2.96 12.50
C GLU A 84 4.94 -3.44 11.28
N LEU A 85 4.21 -4.56 11.42
CA LEU A 85 3.34 -5.10 10.38
C LEU A 85 2.19 -4.14 10.04
N THR A 86 1.56 -3.55 11.07
CA THR A 86 0.50 -2.55 10.91
C THR A 86 1.02 -1.30 10.19
N ARG A 87 2.24 -0.86 10.52
CA ARG A 87 2.91 0.26 9.85
C ARG A 87 3.26 -0.05 8.40
N ALA A 88 3.80 -1.24 8.10
CA ALA A 88 4.05 -1.68 6.73
C ALA A 88 2.78 -1.74 5.89
N HIS A 89 1.66 -2.15 6.49
CA HIS A 89 0.36 -2.11 5.84
C HIS A 89 -0.11 -0.69 5.55
N ALA A 90 0.15 0.27 6.45
CA ALA A 90 -0.13 1.69 6.18
C ALA A 90 0.67 2.22 4.97
N VAL A 91 1.95 1.87 4.85
CA VAL A 91 2.78 2.21 3.68
C VAL A 91 2.20 1.57 2.40
N LEU A 92 1.83 0.29 2.46
CA LEU A 92 1.22 -0.44 1.35
C LEU A 92 -0.08 0.23 0.87
N ARG A 93 -0.99 0.57 1.79
CA ARG A 93 -2.24 1.27 1.47
C ARG A 93 -1.98 2.64 0.88
N ALA A 94 -1.06 3.42 1.44
CA ALA A 94 -0.69 4.72 0.92
C ALA A 94 -0.15 4.63 -0.52
N ARG A 95 0.73 3.66 -0.81
CA ARG A 95 1.24 3.42 -2.18
C ARG A 95 0.11 3.11 -3.16
N ARG A 96 -0.81 2.21 -2.81
CA ARG A 96 -1.96 1.86 -3.65
C ARG A 96 -2.90 3.06 -3.86
N LEU A 97 -3.15 3.84 -2.80
CA LEU A 97 -3.98 5.04 -2.88
C LEU A 97 -3.39 6.09 -3.82
N ILE A 98 -2.07 6.31 -3.79
CA ILE A 98 -1.37 7.21 -4.73
C ILE A 98 -1.56 6.75 -6.18
N VAL A 99 -1.42 5.44 -6.46
CA VAL A 99 -1.55 4.89 -7.81
C VAL A 99 -3.00 4.93 -8.32
N ALA A 100 -3.97 4.66 -7.45
CA ALA A 100 -5.40 4.66 -7.77
C ALA A 100 -5.94 6.05 -8.14
N ASN A 101 -5.25 7.12 -7.74
CA ASN A 101 -5.63 8.49 -8.02
C ASN A 101 -4.84 9.10 -9.18
N ARG A 102 -5.27 10.28 -9.65
CA ARG A 102 -4.55 11.05 -10.70
C ARG A 102 -3.09 11.35 -10.31
N PRO A 103 -2.17 11.51 -11.28
CA PRO A 103 -0.74 11.79 -11.01
C PRO A 103 -0.44 12.95 -10.07
N ASP A 104 -1.27 13.99 -10.06
CA ASP A 104 -1.15 15.21 -9.25
C ASP A 104 -1.79 15.11 -7.86
N TRP A 105 -2.56 14.05 -7.58
CA TRP A 105 -3.40 13.98 -6.38
C TRP A 105 -2.59 13.96 -5.08
N ALA A 106 -1.52 13.16 -4.98
CA ALA A 106 -0.81 12.93 -3.72
C ALA A 106 -0.17 14.21 -3.14
N LEU A 107 0.25 15.13 -4.02
CA LEU A 107 0.86 16.42 -3.66
C LEU A 107 -0.17 17.54 -3.54
N SER A 108 -1.44 17.28 -3.86
CA SER A 108 -2.53 18.21 -3.61
C SER A 108 -2.80 18.36 -2.11
N PRO A 109 -3.41 19.48 -1.67
CA PRO A 109 -3.82 19.64 -0.27
C PRO A 109 -4.72 18.50 0.23
N ASN A 110 -5.61 17.98 -0.62
CA ASN A 110 -6.49 16.86 -0.26
C ASN A 110 -5.72 15.55 -0.13
N GLY A 111 -4.84 15.23 -1.09
CA GLY A 111 -4.03 14.01 -1.05
C GLY A 111 -3.12 13.96 0.16
N LEU A 112 -2.43 15.07 0.47
CA LEU A 112 -1.60 15.19 1.67
C LEU A 112 -2.42 14.98 2.96
N ARG A 113 -3.63 15.55 3.04
CA ARG A 113 -4.50 15.38 4.20
C ARG A 113 -4.90 13.91 4.38
N GLN A 114 -5.29 13.22 3.32
CA GLN A 114 -5.68 11.81 3.37
C GLN A 114 -4.50 10.89 3.70
N LEU A 115 -3.34 11.11 3.08
CA LEU A 115 -2.12 10.33 3.33
C LEU A 115 -1.58 10.49 4.76
N ARG A 116 -1.89 11.61 5.43
CA ARG A 116 -1.59 11.86 6.86
C ARG A 116 -2.58 11.18 7.82
N GLY A 117 -3.55 10.43 7.31
CA GLY A 117 -4.63 9.86 8.12
C GLY A 117 -5.67 10.88 8.60
N ARG A 118 -5.63 12.13 8.10
CA ARG A 118 -6.58 13.21 8.45
C ARG A 118 -7.79 13.26 7.49
N GLY A 119 -8.07 12.14 6.81
CA GLY A 119 -9.09 12.00 5.77
C GLY A 119 -10.30 11.15 6.17
N ALA A 120 -10.52 10.91 7.46
CA ALA A 120 -11.72 10.22 7.95
C ALA A 120 -12.97 11.09 7.72
N GLY A 121 -13.48 11.04 6.50
CA GLY A 121 -14.60 11.86 6.06
C GLY A 121 -14.77 11.83 4.55
N THR A 122 -14.67 10.65 3.93
CA THR A 122 -15.39 10.24 2.70
C THR A 122 -14.86 8.89 2.21
N GLN A 123 -15.75 7.91 2.15
CA GLN A 123 -15.65 6.66 1.37
C GLN A 123 -14.72 5.56 1.92
N ASP A 124 -15.14 4.93 3.02
CA ASP A 124 -15.11 3.46 3.03
C ASP A 124 -16.34 2.99 2.25
N ALA A 125 -16.07 2.50 1.05
CA ALA A 125 -17.06 1.99 0.14
C ALA A 125 -17.48 0.58 0.55
N SER A 126 -18.79 0.35 0.55
CA SER A 126 -19.42 -0.85 0.02
C SER A 126 -18.80 -2.20 0.44
N SER A 127 -19.33 -2.76 1.53
CA SER A 127 -19.55 -4.20 1.59
C SER A 127 -20.52 -4.59 0.47
N PRO A 128 -20.22 -5.61 -0.36
CA PRO A 128 -21.20 -6.12 -1.31
C PRO A 128 -22.24 -6.93 -0.53
N GLU A 129 -23.38 -6.32 -0.24
CA GLU A 129 -24.59 -7.06 0.10
C GLU A 129 -24.97 -7.93 -1.10
N ILE A 130 -24.88 -9.24 -0.88
CA ILE A 130 -25.43 -10.25 -1.75
C ILE A 130 -26.95 -10.12 -1.64
N HIS A 131 -27.56 -9.37 -2.56
CA HIS A 131 -29.00 -9.49 -2.79
C HIS A 131 -29.27 -10.87 -3.41
N ALA A 132 -29.61 -11.82 -2.54
CA ALA A 132 -30.33 -13.01 -2.94
C ALA A 132 -31.74 -12.57 -3.38
N THR A 133 -32.05 -12.88 -4.63
CA THR A 133 -33.35 -12.74 -5.26
C THR A 133 -34.41 -13.55 -4.51
N ALA A 134 -35.48 -12.90 -4.05
CA ALA A 134 -36.72 -13.57 -3.71
C ALA A 134 -37.81 -13.06 -4.66
N ALA A 135 -38.31 -13.96 -5.49
CA ALA A 135 -39.49 -13.78 -6.31
C ALA A 135 -40.72 -13.81 -5.40
N GLU A 136 -41.62 -12.85 -5.57
CA GLU A 136 -42.98 -12.91 -5.04
C GLU A 136 -43.82 -13.83 -5.94
N GLY A 137 -44.39 -14.86 -5.34
CA GLY A 137 -45.41 -15.73 -5.93
C GLY A 137 -46.25 -16.31 -4.80
N ALA A 138 -47.47 -15.79 -4.66
CA ALA A 138 -48.47 -16.20 -3.68
C ALA A 138 -49.02 -17.61 -3.95
N GLY A 139 -49.39 -18.33 -2.89
CA GLY A 139 -50.20 -19.56 -2.97
C GLY A 139 -50.08 -20.48 -1.75
N ASP A 140 -51.00 -20.28 -0.81
CA ASP A 140 -51.69 -21.16 0.16
C ASP A 140 -51.29 -22.64 0.42
N GLU A 141 -51.67 -23.04 1.65
CA GLU A 141 -52.05 -24.37 2.18
C GLU A 141 -51.08 -25.16 3.11
N GLU A 142 -51.44 -25.09 4.41
CA GLU A 142 -51.65 -26.16 5.42
C GLU A 142 -50.54 -27.15 5.86
N ALA A 143 -50.24 -27.06 7.17
CA ALA A 143 -50.07 -28.08 8.22
C ALA A 143 -49.25 -29.37 7.96
N ASP A 144 -48.21 -29.61 8.77
CA ASP A 144 -48.29 -30.54 9.93
C ASP A 144 -47.00 -30.50 10.79
N GLU A 145 -47.15 -30.86 12.05
CA GLU A 145 -46.24 -30.76 13.19
C GLU A 145 -45.01 -31.70 13.13
N SER A 146 -43.87 -31.26 13.68
CA SER A 146 -43.11 -32.05 14.67
C SER A 146 -41.95 -31.28 15.31
N ALA A 147 -42.16 -30.95 16.58
CA ALA A 147 -41.23 -30.97 17.70
C ALA A 147 -39.72 -30.74 17.43
N ASN A 148 -39.27 -29.52 17.73
CA ASN A 148 -38.00 -29.29 18.44
C ASN A 148 -38.05 -27.92 19.13
N ASP A 149 -38.97 -27.78 20.09
CA ASP A 149 -39.33 -26.52 20.74
C ASP A 149 -38.65 -26.34 22.11
N ASP A 150 -37.33 -26.60 22.20
CA ASP A 150 -36.62 -26.54 23.49
C ASP A 150 -35.22 -25.91 23.43
N LEU A 151 -34.90 -25.13 22.38
CA LEU A 151 -33.61 -24.42 22.28
C LEU A 151 -33.71 -22.93 21.91
N ASN A 152 -34.90 -22.35 21.78
CA ASN A 152 -35.06 -20.95 21.38
C ASN A 152 -35.42 -19.98 22.53
N ASP A 153 -35.74 -20.48 23.72
CA ASP A 153 -36.21 -19.63 24.83
C ASP A 153 -35.06 -18.99 25.65
N GLY A 154 -33.79 -19.30 25.31
CA GLY A 154 -32.61 -18.75 25.99
C GLY A 154 -32.06 -17.45 25.41
N LEU A 155 -32.24 -17.19 24.10
CA LEU A 155 -31.71 -15.98 23.44
C LEU A 155 -32.76 -14.86 23.30
N GLY A 156 -34.05 -15.19 23.39
CA GLY A 156 -35.13 -14.19 23.29
C GLY A 156 -35.06 -13.13 24.39
N ALA A 157 -34.69 -13.52 25.61
CA ALA A 157 -34.52 -12.59 26.72
C ALA A 157 -33.31 -11.64 26.51
N GLU A 158 -32.25 -12.12 25.86
CA GLU A 158 -31.05 -11.32 25.57
C GLU A 158 -31.30 -10.32 24.42
N PHE A 159 -32.03 -10.73 23.37
CA PHE A 159 -32.46 -9.81 22.32
C PHE A 159 -33.48 -8.79 22.82
N ALA A 160 -34.44 -9.18 23.65
CA ALA A 160 -35.37 -8.25 24.27
C ALA A 160 -34.65 -7.26 25.22
N ALA A 161 -33.57 -7.67 25.89
CA ALA A 161 -32.74 -6.78 26.68
C ALA A 161 -31.96 -5.79 25.81
N ILE A 162 -31.46 -6.23 24.65
CA ILE A 162 -30.77 -5.37 23.67
C ILE A 162 -31.76 -4.38 23.05
N ASP A 163 -32.97 -4.81 22.69
CA ASP A 163 -34.00 -3.94 22.13
C ASP A 163 -34.52 -2.95 23.17
N ALA A 164 -34.72 -3.38 24.43
CA ALA A 164 -35.07 -2.47 25.51
C ALA A 164 -33.96 -1.47 25.83
N LEU A 165 -32.70 -1.85 25.67
CA LEU A 165 -31.55 -0.94 25.79
C LEU A 165 -31.52 0.06 24.62
N LEU A 166 -31.75 -0.41 23.39
CA LEU A 166 -31.83 0.41 22.17
C LEU A 166 -32.97 1.42 22.23
N ASP A 167 -34.15 0.99 22.69
CA ASP A 167 -35.31 1.86 22.91
C ASP A 167 -35.05 2.86 24.03
N ARG A 168 -34.33 2.47 25.08
CA ARG A 168 -33.94 3.39 26.15
C ARG A 168 -32.92 4.41 25.64
N THR A 169 -31.95 4.03 24.81
CA THR A 169 -31.04 4.98 24.15
C THR A 169 -31.73 5.86 23.13
N ARG A 170 -32.73 5.36 22.40
CA ARG A 170 -33.51 6.14 21.43
C ARG A 170 -34.43 7.14 22.14
N LYS A 171 -35.12 6.74 23.21
CA LYS A 171 -35.89 7.67 24.06
C LYS A 171 -35.02 8.71 24.77
N VAL A 172 -33.78 8.37 25.12
CA VAL A 172 -32.80 9.34 25.64
C VAL A 172 -32.36 10.29 24.52
N LEU A 173 -32.07 9.82 23.31
CA LEU A 173 -31.72 10.66 22.16
C LEU A 173 -32.87 11.58 21.73
N ASP A 174 -34.10 11.08 21.72
CA ASP A 174 -35.30 11.85 21.38
C ASP A 174 -35.67 12.85 22.49
N GLY A 175 -35.42 12.50 23.76
CA GLY A 175 -35.56 13.40 24.91
C GLY A 175 -34.50 14.52 24.96
N LEU A 176 -33.33 14.29 24.35
CA LEU A 176 -32.27 15.29 24.20
C LEU A 176 -32.57 16.31 23.07
N ALA A 177 -33.57 16.07 22.22
CA ALA A 177 -33.97 16.99 21.16
C ALA A 177 -34.84 18.18 21.65
N ALA A 178 -35.34 18.14 22.89
CA ALA A 178 -36.22 19.17 23.46
C ALA A 178 -35.58 20.07 24.53
N ALA A 179 -34.30 19.86 24.86
CA ALA A 179 -33.53 20.74 25.73
C ALA A 179 -32.30 21.25 24.96
N PRO A 180 -31.84 22.50 25.17
CA PRO A 180 -30.58 22.95 24.59
C PRO A 180 -29.45 22.26 25.35
N VAL A 181 -29.13 21.04 24.92
CA VAL A 181 -27.99 20.29 25.38
C VAL A 181 -26.80 20.88 24.63
N SER A 182 -25.91 21.54 25.37
CA SER A 182 -24.60 21.91 24.85
C SER A 182 -24.03 20.71 24.08
N PRO A 183 -23.54 20.89 22.85
CA PRO A 183 -23.04 19.78 22.05
C PRO A 183 -22.04 18.98 22.88
N PRO A 184 -22.01 17.63 22.75
CA PRO A 184 -20.98 16.84 23.41
C PRO A 184 -19.67 17.50 23.04
N GLN A 185 -18.96 17.94 24.07
CA GLN A 185 -17.69 18.62 23.91
C GLN A 185 -16.89 17.74 22.96
N GLN A 186 -16.74 18.22 21.71
CA GLN A 186 -15.78 17.65 20.80
C GLN A 186 -14.51 17.69 21.63
N VAL A 187 -14.03 16.53 22.07
CA VAL A 187 -12.70 16.45 22.67
C VAL A 187 -11.84 17.13 21.63
N PRO A 188 -11.26 18.31 21.92
CA PRO A 188 -10.40 18.94 20.95
C PRO A 188 -9.37 17.88 20.62
N MET A 189 -9.18 17.58 19.34
CA MET A 189 -8.02 16.83 18.88
C MET A 189 -6.79 17.73 19.12
N GLY A 190 -6.49 17.98 20.38
CA GLY A 190 -5.70 19.08 20.91
C GLY A 190 -5.01 18.73 22.23
N GLU A 191 -5.49 17.71 22.96
CA GLU A 191 -4.69 17.06 24.00
C GLU A 191 -4.07 15.77 23.46
N LYS A 192 -3.19 15.97 22.48
CA LYS A 192 -2.20 14.98 22.09
C LYS A 192 -1.31 14.71 23.30
N ASN A 193 -1.18 13.45 23.71
CA ASN A 193 -0.40 13.07 24.89
C ASN A 193 1.02 13.69 24.80
N PRO A 194 1.43 14.58 25.73
CA PRO A 194 2.72 15.30 25.67
C PRO A 194 3.94 14.39 25.72
N LEU A 195 3.76 13.12 26.10
CA LEU A 195 4.81 12.09 26.07
C LEU A 195 5.07 11.54 24.65
N VAL A 196 4.16 11.78 23.71
CA VAL A 196 4.21 11.28 22.33
C VAL A 196 4.37 12.42 21.32
N TYR A 197 3.88 13.62 21.64
CA TYR A 197 3.94 14.79 20.78
C TYR A 197 4.73 15.91 21.44
N ASP A 198 5.72 16.43 20.72
CA ASP A 198 6.41 17.66 21.10
C ASP A 198 5.46 18.84 20.79
N PRO A 199 4.95 19.58 21.79
CA PRO A 199 4.02 20.68 21.58
C PRO A 199 4.56 21.80 20.68
N ASP A 200 5.89 21.93 20.58
CA ASP A 200 6.55 22.94 19.75
C ASP A 200 6.82 22.45 18.31
N TRP A 201 6.44 21.20 17.99
CA TRP A 201 6.59 20.63 16.65
C TRP A 201 5.45 21.04 15.71
N ASP A 202 5.56 22.24 15.12
CA ASP A 202 4.64 22.67 14.07
C ASP A 202 4.86 21.88 12.77
N GLU A 203 4.08 20.81 12.61
CA GLU A 203 4.05 20.00 11.38
C GLU A 203 3.55 20.77 10.16
N GLU A 204 2.66 21.75 10.33
CA GLU A 204 2.04 22.44 9.20
C GLU A 204 2.99 23.47 8.62
N GLU A 205 3.68 24.23 9.47
CA GLU A 205 4.78 25.11 9.05
C GLU A 205 5.89 24.31 8.37
N ARG A 206 6.39 23.24 9.00
CA ARG A 206 7.45 22.40 8.43
C ARG A 206 7.05 21.76 7.10
N LEU A 207 5.79 21.31 6.97
CA LEU A 207 5.28 20.77 5.72
C LEU A 207 5.14 21.85 4.64
N SER A 208 4.71 23.06 5.00
CA SER A 208 4.69 24.22 4.11
C SER A 208 6.09 24.56 3.59
N ASP A 209 7.08 24.55 4.48
CA ASP A 209 8.50 24.72 4.20
C ASP A 209 9.04 23.67 3.21
N TRP A 210 8.71 22.40 3.42
CA TRP A 210 9.06 21.33 2.49
C TRP A 210 8.37 21.52 1.13
N ARG A 211 7.10 21.94 1.10
CA ARG A 211 6.38 22.26 -0.15
C ARG A 211 6.97 23.47 -0.89
N ALA A 212 7.56 24.43 -0.18
CA ALA A 212 8.29 25.53 -0.82
C ALA A 212 9.51 25.02 -1.61
N VAL A 213 10.15 23.92 -1.17
CA VAL A 213 11.20 23.24 -1.94
C VAL A 213 10.63 22.66 -3.24
N LEU A 214 9.46 22.02 -3.20
CA LEU A 214 8.79 21.49 -4.40
C LEU A 214 8.56 22.57 -5.45
N ASN A 215 8.08 23.74 -5.01
CA ASN A 215 7.85 24.85 -5.92
C ASN A 215 9.17 25.36 -6.54
N ARG A 216 10.25 25.44 -5.76
CA ARG A 216 11.58 25.87 -6.23
C ARG A 216 12.24 24.90 -7.21
N THR A 217 11.89 23.62 -7.18
CA THR A 217 12.43 22.62 -8.10
C THR A 217 11.61 22.48 -9.39
N THR A 218 10.57 23.30 -9.58
CA THR A 218 9.80 23.36 -10.83
C THR A 218 10.71 23.72 -12.00
N GLY A 219 10.66 22.94 -13.08
CA GLY A 219 11.46 23.16 -14.29
C GLY A 219 12.87 22.55 -14.26
N GLN A 220 13.29 21.95 -13.14
CA GLN A 220 14.49 21.12 -13.08
C GLN A 220 14.24 19.71 -13.65
N PRO A 221 15.29 18.95 -14.01
CA PRO A 221 15.14 17.52 -14.33
C PRO A 221 14.39 16.78 -13.20
N PRO A 222 13.38 15.95 -13.51
CA PRO A 222 12.53 15.33 -12.49
C PRO A 222 13.30 14.56 -11.41
N VAL A 223 14.36 13.84 -11.78
CA VAL A 223 15.13 13.06 -10.79
C VAL A 223 15.99 13.97 -9.91
N LEU A 224 16.43 15.12 -10.41
CA LEU A 224 17.08 16.14 -9.57
C LEU A 224 16.08 16.75 -8.58
N SER A 225 14.87 17.10 -9.03
CA SER A 225 13.80 17.57 -8.15
C SER A 225 13.49 16.55 -7.07
N ALA A 226 13.48 15.26 -7.41
CA ALA A 226 13.30 14.17 -6.46
C ALA A 226 14.41 14.10 -5.41
N ALA A 227 15.67 14.21 -5.83
CA ALA A 227 16.82 14.20 -4.92
C ALA A 227 16.79 15.37 -3.93
N LEU A 228 16.48 16.57 -4.41
CA LEU A 228 16.37 17.78 -3.59
C LEU A 228 15.18 17.71 -2.61
N LEU A 229 14.05 17.17 -3.06
CA LEU A 229 12.87 16.98 -2.20
C LEU A 229 13.06 15.92 -1.14
N TRP A 230 13.75 14.83 -1.49
CA TRP A 230 14.11 13.80 -0.54
C TRP A 230 15.08 14.35 0.51
N ASP A 231 16.17 15.01 0.11
CA ASP A 231 17.12 15.65 1.05
C ASP A 231 16.43 16.69 1.95
N ALA A 232 15.52 17.49 1.39
CA ALA A 232 14.71 18.43 2.18
C ALA A 232 13.81 17.72 3.21
N TRP A 233 13.20 16.59 2.85
CA TRP A 233 12.41 15.79 3.81
C TRP A 233 13.28 15.22 4.94
N GLU A 234 14.44 14.65 4.60
CA GLU A 234 15.35 14.05 5.58
C GLU A 234 15.99 15.07 6.53
N THR A 235 16.11 16.34 6.10
CA THR A 235 16.68 17.42 6.93
C THR A 235 15.63 18.19 7.73
N LYS A 236 14.42 18.37 7.18
CA LYS A 236 13.34 19.12 7.83
C LYS A 236 12.42 18.26 8.70
N GLU A 237 12.35 16.97 8.41
CA GLU A 237 11.52 15.98 9.12
C GLU A 237 10.07 16.46 9.33
N PRO A 238 9.33 16.86 8.27
CA PRO A 238 8.12 17.65 8.42
C PRO A 238 6.98 16.97 9.20
N LEU A 239 6.99 15.64 9.29
CA LEU A 239 5.99 14.85 10.01
C LEU A 239 6.68 13.93 11.01
N GLN A 240 6.35 14.08 12.30
CA GLN A 240 7.03 13.38 13.39
C GLN A 240 6.79 11.86 13.38
N HIS A 241 5.60 11.42 12.95
CA HIS A 241 5.17 10.02 13.02
C HIS A 241 5.01 9.34 11.66
N LEU A 242 5.27 10.07 10.57
CA LEU A 242 5.16 9.55 9.20
C LEU A 242 6.44 9.79 8.39
N PRO A 243 7.64 9.44 8.92
CA PRO A 243 8.90 9.68 8.21
C PRO A 243 8.95 8.97 6.85
N TRP A 244 8.34 7.78 6.73
CA TRP A 244 8.18 7.02 5.48
C TRP A 244 7.35 7.70 4.39
N LEU A 245 6.54 8.72 4.72
CA LEU A 245 5.67 9.37 3.74
C LEU A 245 6.48 10.19 2.73
N GLY A 246 7.64 10.70 3.13
CA GLY A 246 8.50 11.54 2.28
C GLY A 246 8.91 10.84 0.99
N GLN A 247 9.38 9.60 1.09
CA GLN A 247 9.81 8.81 -0.07
C GLN A 247 8.61 8.52 -1.00
N LEU A 248 7.41 8.29 -0.45
CA LEU A 248 6.21 8.12 -1.27
C LEU A 248 5.81 9.39 -2.02
N LEU A 249 5.90 10.56 -1.36
CA LEU A 249 5.60 11.84 -1.99
C LEU A 249 6.64 12.21 -3.06
N VAL A 250 7.91 11.87 -2.85
CA VAL A 250 8.96 12.00 -3.88
C VAL A 250 8.67 11.09 -5.08
N GLY A 251 8.26 9.85 -4.84
CA GLY A 251 7.80 8.95 -5.91
C GLY A 251 6.55 9.49 -6.63
N ALA A 252 5.61 10.09 -5.90
CA ALA A 252 4.44 10.72 -6.48
C ALA A 252 4.78 11.97 -7.31
N MET A 253 5.79 12.74 -6.91
CA MET A 253 6.31 13.86 -7.69
C MET A 253 6.87 13.38 -9.04
N LEU A 254 7.66 12.29 -9.06
CA LEU A 254 8.16 11.70 -10.30
C LEU A 254 7.01 11.24 -11.21
N ARG A 255 5.93 10.68 -10.64
CA ARG A 255 4.71 10.32 -11.36
C ARG A 255 3.97 11.56 -11.90
N GLN A 256 3.84 12.62 -11.11
CA GLN A 256 3.24 13.89 -11.52
C GLN A 256 4.01 14.52 -12.69
N ALA A 257 5.34 14.49 -12.62
CA ALA A 257 6.25 14.94 -13.67
C ALA A 257 6.31 13.99 -14.88
N ARG A 258 5.52 12.90 -14.87
CA ARG A 258 5.45 11.87 -15.91
C ARG A 258 6.77 11.14 -16.18
N LYS A 259 7.72 11.19 -15.24
CA LYS A 259 8.97 10.42 -15.33
C LYS A 259 8.73 8.92 -15.17
N THR A 260 7.76 8.56 -14.33
CA THR A 260 7.29 7.18 -14.15
C THR A 260 5.78 7.13 -14.28
N SER A 261 5.31 6.78 -15.47
CA SER A 261 3.89 6.73 -15.81
C SER A 261 3.30 5.34 -15.68
N ALA A 262 4.12 4.29 -15.85
CA ALA A 262 3.71 2.90 -15.73
C ALA A 262 3.76 2.39 -14.28
N HIS A 263 4.43 3.08 -13.36
CA HIS A 263 4.56 2.60 -11.99
C HIS A 263 4.82 3.73 -10.99
N LEU A 264 4.66 3.43 -9.71
CA LEU A 264 5.18 4.27 -8.63
C LEU A 264 6.57 3.75 -8.25
N VAL A 265 7.61 4.59 -8.38
CA VAL A 265 9.00 4.21 -8.10
C VAL A 265 9.12 3.55 -6.73
N CYS A 266 9.86 2.44 -6.67
CA CYS A 266 10.16 1.72 -5.43
C CYS A 266 11.42 2.29 -4.78
N LEU A 267 11.34 3.55 -4.37
CA LEU A 267 12.48 4.29 -3.82
C LEU A 267 13.03 3.62 -2.56
N ASN A 268 12.18 3.05 -1.70
CA ASN A 268 12.64 2.41 -0.48
C ASN A 268 13.43 1.13 -0.80
N THR A 269 12.99 0.34 -1.78
CA THR A 269 13.73 -0.84 -2.25
C THR A 269 15.11 -0.48 -2.79
N GLY A 270 15.22 0.58 -3.60
CA GLY A 270 16.51 1.02 -4.13
C GLY A 270 17.40 1.65 -3.07
N LEU A 271 16.84 2.53 -2.23
CA LEU A 271 17.56 3.14 -1.12
C LEU A 271 18.10 2.05 -0.20
N ARG A 272 17.35 0.99 0.13
CA ARG A 272 17.82 -0.13 0.97
C ARG A 272 19.19 -0.69 0.55
N ALA A 273 19.52 -0.69 -0.75
CA ALA A 273 20.80 -1.18 -1.27
C ALA A 273 21.99 -0.24 -0.99
N ILE A 274 21.74 1.03 -0.68
CA ILE A 274 22.77 2.05 -0.42
C ILE A 274 23.23 1.98 1.04
N PRO A 275 24.53 2.03 1.37
CA PRO A 275 24.97 2.02 2.77
C PRO A 275 24.35 3.15 3.60
N ARG A 276 24.02 2.88 4.87
CA ARG A 276 23.37 3.84 5.76
C ARG A 276 24.20 5.13 5.90
N GLU A 277 25.51 4.99 5.99
CA GLU A 277 26.47 6.09 6.15
C GLU A 277 26.44 7.04 4.96
N ARG A 278 26.15 6.52 3.76
CA ARG A 278 26.02 7.33 2.54
C ARG A 278 24.67 8.01 2.45
N ARG A 279 23.56 7.28 2.71
CA ARG A 279 22.21 7.87 2.73
C ARG A 279 22.05 8.94 3.81
N ARG A 280 22.75 8.81 4.93
CA ARG A 280 22.68 9.72 6.08
C ARG A 280 23.98 10.50 6.27
N ALA A 281 24.77 10.68 5.20
CA ALA A 281 26.00 11.44 5.25
C ALA A 281 25.74 12.88 5.74
N ARG A 282 26.67 13.49 6.47
CA ARG A 282 26.53 14.92 6.84
C ARG A 282 26.71 15.83 5.63
N ASP A 283 27.59 15.46 4.72
CA ASP A 283 27.80 16.14 3.45
C ASP A 283 26.57 15.97 2.54
N ARG A 284 26.03 17.11 2.09
CA ARG A 284 24.81 17.14 1.26
C ARG A 284 25.05 16.51 -0.10
N THR A 285 26.19 16.80 -0.73
CA THR A 285 26.55 16.26 -2.05
C THR A 285 26.60 14.73 -2.01
N ALA A 286 27.27 14.17 -1.00
CA ALA A 286 27.33 12.72 -0.79
C ALA A 286 25.95 12.10 -0.57
N ARG A 287 25.05 12.74 0.20
CA ARG A 287 23.66 12.28 0.35
C ARG A 287 22.90 12.29 -0.97
N LEU A 288 22.99 13.38 -1.74
CA LEU A 288 22.32 13.49 -3.04
C LEU A 288 22.82 12.43 -4.02
N ILE A 289 24.14 12.19 -4.07
CA ILE A 289 24.71 11.10 -4.88
C ILE A 289 24.17 9.75 -4.42
N GLY A 290 24.15 9.49 -3.11
CA GLY A 290 23.61 8.25 -2.55
C GLY A 290 22.12 8.04 -2.87
N PHE A 291 21.32 9.10 -2.93
CA PHE A 291 19.94 9.03 -3.38
C PHE A 291 19.83 8.68 -4.87
N LEU A 292 20.63 9.33 -5.74
CA LEU A 292 20.63 9.06 -7.18
C LEU A 292 21.07 7.62 -7.50
N GLU A 293 22.06 7.11 -6.77
CA GLU A 293 22.43 5.69 -6.80
C GLU A 293 21.26 4.81 -6.34
N GLY A 294 20.57 5.18 -5.26
CA GLY A 294 19.37 4.47 -4.80
C GLY A 294 18.24 4.43 -5.84
N VAL A 295 18.02 5.52 -6.58
CA VAL A 295 17.08 5.56 -7.71
C VAL A 295 17.51 4.59 -8.81
N THR A 296 18.80 4.54 -9.12
CA THR A 296 19.37 3.60 -10.10
C THR A 296 19.14 2.16 -9.65
N GLU A 297 19.43 1.84 -8.39
CA GLU A 297 19.21 0.51 -7.81
C GLU A 297 17.72 0.12 -7.80
N ALA A 298 16.80 1.06 -7.53
CA ALA A 298 15.37 0.81 -7.63
C ALA A 298 14.97 0.40 -9.05
N ALA A 299 15.48 1.10 -10.06
CA ALA A 299 15.21 0.80 -11.46
C ALA A 299 15.79 -0.56 -11.89
N VAL A 300 17.03 -0.86 -11.48
CA VAL A 300 17.70 -2.15 -11.76
C VAL A 300 16.98 -3.32 -11.09
N ALA A 301 16.58 -3.16 -9.82
CA ALA A 301 15.78 -4.16 -9.11
C ALA A 301 14.42 -4.38 -9.81
N GLY A 302 13.78 -3.31 -10.28
CA GLY A 302 12.55 -3.40 -11.06
C GLY A 302 12.72 -4.16 -12.38
N LEU A 303 13.80 -3.90 -13.13
CA LEU A 303 14.08 -4.65 -14.36
C LEU A 303 14.29 -6.15 -14.11
N LYS A 304 15.00 -6.50 -13.02
CA LYS A 304 15.20 -7.90 -12.62
C LYS A 304 13.88 -8.59 -12.26
N GLU A 305 13.02 -7.94 -11.48
CA GLU A 305 11.71 -8.50 -11.13
C GLU A 305 10.80 -8.62 -12.37
N HIS A 306 10.81 -7.63 -13.26
CA HIS A 306 10.10 -7.72 -14.53
C HIS A 306 10.53 -8.96 -15.34
N ASP A 307 11.84 -9.15 -15.54
CA ASP A 307 12.36 -10.25 -16.34
C ASP A 307 12.05 -11.62 -15.68
N ARG A 308 12.07 -11.68 -14.34
CA ARG A 308 11.62 -12.84 -13.57
C ARG A 308 10.14 -13.16 -13.79
N LEU A 309 9.27 -12.15 -13.74
CA LEU A 309 7.83 -12.34 -13.97
C LEU A 309 7.53 -12.76 -15.40
N MET A 310 8.24 -12.20 -16.38
CA MET A 310 8.13 -12.62 -17.78
C MET A 310 8.50 -14.09 -17.97
N LEU A 311 9.62 -14.53 -17.39
CA LEU A 311 10.04 -15.93 -17.44
C LEU A 311 9.01 -16.85 -16.78
N ALA A 312 8.51 -16.47 -15.60
CA ALA A 312 7.51 -17.23 -14.87
C ALA A 312 6.19 -17.36 -15.66
N ARG A 313 5.72 -16.27 -16.25
CA ARG A 313 4.55 -16.24 -17.13
C ARG A 313 4.72 -17.17 -18.32
N GLU A 314 5.88 -17.16 -18.97
CA GLU A 314 6.15 -18.04 -20.10
C GLU A 314 6.17 -19.53 -19.69
N GLN A 315 6.86 -19.86 -18.61
CA GLN A 315 6.95 -21.23 -18.09
C GLN A 315 5.58 -21.79 -17.70
N MET A 316 4.77 -20.99 -16.99
CA MET A 316 3.40 -21.37 -16.63
C MET A 316 2.50 -21.46 -17.87
N GLY A 317 2.63 -20.53 -18.82
CA GLY A 317 1.88 -20.52 -20.08
C GLY A 317 2.11 -21.78 -20.93
N ARG A 318 3.31 -22.36 -20.92
CA ARG A 318 3.58 -23.64 -21.58
C ARG A 318 2.77 -24.79 -21.00
N ARG A 319 2.50 -24.78 -19.69
CA ARG A 319 1.68 -25.81 -18.99
C ARG A 319 0.19 -25.69 -19.29
N LEU A 320 -0.27 -24.52 -19.73
CA LEU A 320 -1.65 -24.28 -20.15
C LEU A 320 -1.98 -24.83 -21.54
N ARG A 321 -0.97 -25.07 -22.40
CA ARG A 321 -1.20 -25.56 -23.77
C ARG A 321 -1.86 -26.94 -23.77
N GLY A 322 -2.95 -27.10 -24.53
CA GLY A 322 -3.69 -28.36 -24.64
C GLY A 322 -4.53 -28.71 -23.41
N ARG A 323 -4.68 -27.82 -22.42
CA ARG A 323 -5.54 -28.03 -21.26
C ARG A 323 -7.01 -27.72 -21.59
N ARG A 324 -7.92 -28.37 -20.86
CA ARG A 324 -9.38 -28.23 -21.02
C ARG A 324 -9.82 -26.77 -20.78
N GLY A 325 -10.72 -26.27 -21.62
CA GLY A 325 -11.22 -24.88 -21.57
C GLY A 325 -11.93 -24.47 -20.27
N HIS A 326 -12.34 -25.42 -19.43
CA HIS A 326 -12.98 -25.16 -18.13
C HIS A 326 -12.00 -25.15 -16.93
N SER A 327 -10.69 -25.25 -17.15
CA SER A 327 -9.71 -25.22 -16.07
C SER A 327 -9.57 -23.84 -15.44
N LYS A 328 -9.41 -23.79 -14.10
CA LYS A 328 -9.09 -22.57 -13.34
C LYS A 328 -7.59 -22.20 -13.34
N LEU A 329 -6.77 -22.95 -14.08
CA LEU A 329 -5.32 -22.71 -14.16
C LEU A 329 -4.93 -21.34 -14.71
N PRO A 330 -5.56 -20.80 -15.79
CA PRO A 330 -5.22 -19.45 -16.26
C PRO A 330 -5.43 -18.41 -15.17
N GLN A 331 -6.51 -18.51 -14.40
CA GLN A 331 -6.78 -17.60 -13.28
C GLN A 331 -5.78 -17.79 -12.14
N LEU A 332 -5.32 -19.02 -11.88
CA LEU A 332 -4.24 -19.27 -10.93
C LEU A 332 -2.91 -18.61 -11.38
N VAL A 333 -2.61 -18.61 -12.69
CA VAL A 333 -1.42 -17.94 -13.21
C VAL A 333 -1.47 -16.43 -12.94
N GLU A 334 -2.59 -15.78 -13.24
CA GLU A 334 -2.76 -14.34 -12.96
C GLU A 334 -2.68 -14.04 -11.45
N LEU A 335 -3.27 -14.90 -10.62
CA LEU A 335 -3.18 -14.83 -9.16
C LEU A 335 -1.73 -14.90 -8.65
N VAL A 336 -0.93 -15.82 -9.20
CA VAL A 336 0.49 -15.99 -8.83
C VAL A 336 1.35 -14.82 -9.34
N LEU A 337 1.05 -14.28 -10.52
CA LEU A 337 1.75 -13.12 -11.08
C LEU A 337 1.44 -11.82 -10.33
N SER A 338 0.27 -11.73 -9.69
CA SER A 338 -0.19 -10.52 -8.99
C SER A 338 0.24 -10.42 -7.53
N ARG A 339 0.70 -11.50 -6.90
CA ARG A 339 1.04 -11.50 -5.47
C ARG A 339 2.40 -12.11 -5.21
N PRO A 340 3.24 -11.54 -4.31
CA PRO A 340 4.54 -12.11 -3.95
C PRO A 340 4.45 -13.59 -3.59
N LEU A 341 3.36 -13.95 -2.91
CA LEU A 341 3.04 -15.26 -2.37
C LEU A 341 1.53 -15.51 -2.45
N VAL A 342 1.14 -16.77 -2.63
CA VAL A 342 -0.26 -17.24 -2.61
C VAL A 342 -0.40 -18.44 -1.69
N SER A 343 -1.41 -18.43 -0.83
CA SER A 343 -1.77 -19.57 0.04
C SER A 343 -2.95 -20.35 -0.53
N SER A 344 -3.25 -21.54 0.03
CA SER A 344 -4.42 -22.32 -0.41
C SER A 344 -5.71 -21.55 -0.17
N ALA A 345 -5.83 -20.89 0.99
CA ALA A 345 -6.98 -20.07 1.33
C ALA A 345 -7.19 -18.90 0.36
N MET A 346 -6.10 -18.27 -0.12
CA MET A 346 -6.19 -17.23 -1.17
C MET A 346 -6.72 -17.81 -2.48
N ILE A 347 -6.22 -18.99 -2.89
CA ILE A 347 -6.65 -19.64 -4.12
C ILE A 347 -8.12 -20.06 -4.03
N GLU A 348 -8.55 -20.61 -2.88
CA GLU A 348 -9.94 -20.98 -2.62
C GLU A 348 -10.87 -19.78 -2.74
N LYS A 349 -10.52 -18.67 -2.08
CA LYS A 349 -11.29 -17.42 -2.07
C LYS A 349 -11.37 -16.80 -3.46
N ASP A 350 -10.23 -16.61 -4.12
CA ASP A 350 -10.16 -15.86 -5.38
C ASP A 350 -10.68 -16.69 -6.57
N LEU A 351 -10.46 -18.02 -6.57
CA LEU A 351 -10.89 -18.89 -7.68
C LEU A 351 -12.23 -19.59 -7.43
N LYS A 352 -12.80 -19.47 -6.22
CA LYS A 352 -14.04 -20.12 -5.78
C LYS A 352 -13.97 -21.64 -5.95
N VAL A 353 -12.92 -22.24 -5.42
CA VAL A 353 -12.67 -23.69 -5.45
C VAL A 353 -12.54 -24.25 -4.04
N THR A 354 -12.72 -25.56 -3.89
CA THR A 354 -12.45 -26.24 -2.61
C THR A 354 -10.93 -26.27 -2.32
N THR A 355 -10.54 -26.44 -1.05
CA THR A 355 -9.13 -26.61 -0.66
C THR A 355 -8.41 -27.69 -1.47
N ARG A 356 -9.05 -28.84 -1.67
CA ARG A 356 -8.50 -29.92 -2.51
C ARG A 356 -8.37 -29.47 -3.97
N GLY A 357 -9.33 -28.71 -4.48
CA GLY A 357 -9.27 -28.11 -5.81
C GLY A 357 -8.09 -27.15 -5.96
N ALA A 358 -7.87 -26.27 -4.99
CA ALA A 358 -6.72 -25.36 -4.96
C ALA A 358 -5.40 -26.13 -4.99
N LEU A 359 -5.22 -27.14 -4.13
CA LEU A 359 -4.00 -27.96 -4.08
C LEU A 359 -3.76 -28.73 -5.39
N ASN A 360 -4.82 -29.22 -6.04
CA ASN A 360 -4.71 -29.88 -7.35
C ASN A 360 -4.24 -28.89 -8.43
N LEU A 361 -4.78 -27.67 -8.46
CA LEU A 361 -4.36 -26.64 -9.41
C LEU A 361 -2.89 -26.25 -9.20
N VAL A 362 -2.48 -26.07 -7.95
CA VAL A 362 -1.08 -25.80 -7.57
C VAL A 362 -0.15 -26.90 -8.07
N ALA A 363 -0.50 -28.17 -7.84
CA ALA A 363 0.28 -29.32 -8.27
C ALA A 363 0.35 -29.42 -9.81
N GLU A 364 -0.77 -29.18 -10.50
CA GLU A 364 -0.83 -29.20 -11.96
C GLU A 364 -0.01 -28.06 -12.59
N LEU A 365 -0.04 -26.87 -11.99
CA LEU A 365 0.82 -25.75 -12.39
C LEU A 365 2.28 -25.95 -11.97
N GLY A 366 2.53 -26.86 -11.02
CA GLY A 366 3.82 -27.20 -10.41
C GLY A 366 4.53 -26.01 -9.78
N LEU A 367 3.77 -25.23 -9.02
CA LEU A 367 4.34 -24.18 -8.19
C LEU A 367 5.15 -24.83 -7.06
N ARG A 368 6.29 -24.22 -6.75
CA ARG A 368 7.12 -24.68 -5.62
C ARG A 368 6.67 -23.99 -4.35
N GLU A 369 6.58 -24.78 -3.30
CA GLU A 369 6.27 -24.30 -1.97
C GLU A 369 7.47 -23.49 -1.43
N ILE A 370 7.18 -22.28 -0.94
CA ILE A 370 8.19 -21.36 -0.37
C ILE A 370 8.30 -21.60 1.14
N THR A 371 7.18 -21.94 1.78
CA THR A 371 7.12 -22.16 3.23
C THR A 371 7.50 -23.60 3.58
N GLY A 372 8.61 -23.82 4.27
CA GLY A 372 8.94 -25.12 4.87
C GLY A 372 8.16 -25.46 6.16
N ARG A 373 7.04 -24.75 6.43
CA ARG A 373 6.37 -24.70 7.74
C ARG A 373 5.03 -25.46 7.75
N GLY A 374 5.09 -26.79 7.83
CA GLY A 374 3.99 -27.65 8.31
C GLY A 374 2.58 -27.31 7.80
N ARG A 375 1.71 -26.81 8.69
CA ARG A 375 0.26 -26.58 8.43
C ARG A 375 -0.04 -25.39 7.51
N TYR A 376 0.90 -24.46 7.31
CA TYR A 376 0.68 -23.30 6.45
C TYR A 376 1.57 -23.40 5.21
N ARG A 377 0.94 -23.73 4.09
CA ARG A 377 1.61 -23.91 2.80
C ARG A 377 1.31 -22.72 1.91
N ALA A 378 2.37 -22.15 1.36
CA ALA A 378 2.26 -21.08 0.41
C ALA A 378 3.30 -21.21 -0.70
N TRP A 379 2.91 -20.71 -1.86
CA TRP A 379 3.61 -20.86 -3.11
C TRP A 379 3.90 -19.49 -3.72
N GLY A 380 4.93 -19.42 -4.54
CA GLY A 380 5.21 -18.23 -5.32
C GLY A 380 6.19 -18.55 -6.43
N ILE A 381 6.51 -17.52 -7.21
CA ILE A 381 7.48 -17.60 -8.28
C ILE A 381 8.86 -17.72 -7.62
N LEU A 382 9.66 -18.72 -7.97
CA LEU A 382 11.02 -18.87 -7.43
C LEU A 382 11.95 -17.77 -7.97
N GLY A 383 12.99 -17.47 -7.18
CA GLY A 383 14.11 -16.61 -7.58
C GLY A 383 15.18 -17.38 -8.32
#